data_AF-A0A1S8L2Y6-F1
#
_entry.id   AF-A0A1S8L2Y6-F1
#
_cell.length_a   1.000
_cell.length_b   1.000
_cell.length_c   1.000
_cell.angle_alpha   90.00
_cell.angle_beta   90.00
_cell.angle_gamma   90.00
#
_symmetry.space_group_name_H-M   'P 1'
#
loop_
_entity.id
_entity.type
_entity.pdbx_description
1 polymer ?
#
loop_
_entity_poly.entity_id
_entity_poly.type
_entity_poly.pdbx_seq_one_letter_code
_entity_poly.pdbx_strand_id
1 'polypeptide(L)'
;MPKLYKLLNFLTKNSYNVKTKNLNRETFFNEVEYLKGQNNFSKNTLYLTDKYQKSPYNILVISSSNFSEACFQVITNNPEKIYKLIKNFIHSELQLSEKKYEIYSSIYNSSNIDEILNAAEMHLNNPIFIVDTSYKIMGRSYLSHSVTDSIEYHNNNTYLIFDTIKTMKKDKCIDDIYDSSDAFFHYSDLNLIFCAIRVNDITIAYICIIEKLRSFIKTDLELVNTLAAVLSTQVQKNNFFITKTGFSEEYYLIDLLTNPCDDLSYIKARLETTSFTLKDNFLVLAIPFKKNYSDYNYNFELRKLIINIKSILVNCISAYYKGNLIFLVSLNCYYIKEKILEDFKNFLRLNKLSSFLSLPFNNLLYIKDFYMQTICTLKLSKKLNTKELICYFEDYIEYYLFSLCKDNYKIKLNTLIHPLILKLYELDNINDTELIKTLSAYLQNNRNTSDTAKKLNIHQSTFFYRFHKIEKILNISLNNSSLLSKFELSLKILHYQENDYI
;
A
#
# COMPACT_ATOMS: atom_id res chain seq x y z
N MET A 1 -22.80 0.45 22.96
CA MET A 1 -24.00 0.04 23.73
C MET A 1 -24.38 1.14 24.72
N PRO A 2 -25.67 1.40 24.96
CA PRO A 2 -26.11 2.41 25.93
C PRO A 2 -25.65 2.06 27.36
N LYS A 3 -25.28 3.08 28.15
CA LYS A 3 -24.70 2.94 29.51
C LYS A 3 -25.57 2.11 30.46
N LEU A 4 -26.89 2.18 30.30
CA LEU A 4 -27.85 1.38 31.07
C LEU A 4 -27.70 -0.14 30.82
N TYR A 5 -27.53 -0.56 29.56
CA TYR A 5 -27.30 -1.98 29.24
C TYR A 5 -25.97 -2.49 29.79
N LYS A 6 -24.91 -1.65 29.76
CA LYS A 6 -23.64 -1.98 30.40
C LYS A 6 -23.83 -2.21 31.91
N LEU A 7 -24.58 -1.35 32.58
CA LEU A 7 -24.88 -1.48 34.01
C LEU A 7 -25.68 -2.76 34.32
N LEU A 8 -26.71 -3.07 33.53
CA LEU A 8 -27.49 -4.29 33.69
C LEU A 8 -26.60 -5.53 33.57
N ASN A 9 -25.77 -5.59 32.53
CA ASN A 9 -24.82 -6.69 32.33
C ASN A 9 -23.80 -6.77 33.47
N PHE A 10 -23.33 -5.63 33.98
CA PHE A 10 -22.43 -5.58 35.12
C PHE A 10 -23.07 -6.16 36.38
N LEU A 11 -24.32 -5.80 36.69
CA LEU A 11 -25.04 -6.33 37.84
C LEU A 11 -25.31 -7.84 37.71
N THR A 12 -25.73 -8.31 36.53
CA THR A 12 -25.95 -9.75 36.28
C THR A 12 -24.66 -10.56 36.43
N LYS A 13 -23.51 -10.04 35.95
CA LYS A 13 -22.21 -10.68 36.14
C LYS A 13 -21.76 -10.76 37.60
N ASN A 14 -22.23 -9.84 38.44
CA ASN A 14 -22.02 -9.88 39.88
C ASN A 14 -23.09 -10.72 40.62
N SER A 15 -23.74 -11.65 39.90
CA SER A 15 -24.72 -12.62 40.42
C SER A 15 -26.00 -12.01 40.98
N TYR A 16 -26.39 -10.80 40.56
CA TYR A 16 -27.67 -10.22 40.93
C TYR A 16 -28.76 -10.57 39.92
N ASN A 17 -29.94 -10.92 40.43
CA ASN A 17 -31.12 -11.14 39.59
C ASN A 17 -31.76 -9.80 39.24
N VAL A 18 -31.68 -9.43 37.96
CA VAL A 18 -32.16 -8.15 37.44
C VAL A 18 -33.38 -8.37 36.55
N LYS A 19 -34.51 -7.74 36.90
CA LYS A 19 -35.73 -7.72 36.11
C LYS A 19 -35.86 -6.36 35.42
N THR A 20 -35.87 -6.35 34.09
CA THR A 20 -36.01 -5.10 33.32
C THR A 20 -37.49 -4.76 33.11
N LYS A 21 -37.86 -3.49 33.30
CA LYS A 21 -39.18 -2.96 32.91
C LYS A 21 -38.93 -1.72 32.05
N ASN A 22 -39.60 -1.63 30.89
CA ASN A 22 -39.54 -0.49 29.96
C ASN A 22 -38.14 0.12 29.79
N LEU A 23 -37.26 -0.65 29.15
CA LEU A 23 -35.90 -0.23 28.81
C LEU A 23 -35.93 0.85 27.74
N ASN A 24 -35.99 2.12 28.17
CA ASN A 24 -35.76 3.23 27.26
C ASN A 24 -34.27 3.27 26.88
N ARG A 25 -33.96 3.14 25.59
CA ARG A 25 -32.59 2.95 25.08
C ARG A 25 -31.66 4.15 25.36
N GLU A 26 -32.20 5.31 25.71
CA GLU A 26 -31.47 6.59 25.88
C GLU A 26 -31.43 7.10 27.33
N THR A 27 -31.29 6.19 28.30
CA THR A 27 -31.21 6.61 29.71
C THR A 27 -29.78 7.10 30.03
N PHE A 28 -29.58 8.42 30.10
CA PHE A 28 -28.32 9.05 30.50
C PHE A 28 -28.24 9.23 32.02
N PHE A 29 -27.14 8.79 32.64
CA PHE A 29 -26.92 8.98 34.07
C PHE A 29 -25.43 9.04 34.44
N ASN A 30 -25.10 9.92 35.38
CA ASN A 30 -23.76 10.13 35.92
C ASN A 30 -23.70 10.02 37.44
N GLU A 31 -24.84 9.84 38.10
CA GLU A 31 -24.94 9.77 39.56
C GLU A 31 -25.95 8.71 40.01
N VAL A 32 -25.82 8.28 41.27
CA VAL A 32 -26.78 7.37 41.92
C VAL A 32 -27.09 7.87 43.33
N GLU A 33 -28.37 7.89 43.68
CA GLU A 33 -28.89 8.36 44.97
C GLU A 33 -29.99 7.44 45.51
N TYR A 34 -30.24 7.52 46.81
CA TYR A 34 -31.43 6.91 47.41
C TYR A 34 -32.61 7.87 47.34
N LEU A 35 -33.80 7.35 47.04
CA LEU A 35 -35.02 8.12 47.03
C LEU A 35 -35.46 8.46 48.47
N LYS A 36 -35.28 9.71 48.89
CA LYS A 36 -35.59 10.19 50.26
C LYS A 36 -36.93 10.92 50.38
N GLY A 37 -37.93 10.56 49.57
CA GLY A 37 -39.25 11.22 49.58
C GLY A 37 -39.26 12.66 49.04
N GLN A 38 -38.24 13.01 48.25
CA GLN A 38 -38.11 14.30 47.59
C GLN A 38 -38.95 14.37 46.30
N ASN A 39 -39.51 15.56 46.02
CA ASN A 39 -40.27 15.83 44.78
C ASN A 39 -39.41 16.46 43.68
N ASN A 40 -38.21 16.94 44.03
CA ASN A 40 -37.23 17.48 43.09
C ASN A 40 -36.15 16.44 42.83
N PHE A 41 -35.87 16.19 41.57
CA PHE A 41 -34.91 15.18 41.12
C PHE A 41 -33.80 15.84 40.32
N SER A 42 -32.56 15.46 40.62
CA SER A 42 -31.39 15.86 39.86
C SER A 42 -31.42 15.20 38.48
N LYS A 43 -31.13 15.98 37.43
CA LYS A 43 -30.99 15.44 36.08
C LYS A 43 -29.86 14.41 36.04
N ASN A 44 -29.97 13.41 35.16
CA ASN A 44 -28.96 12.37 34.93
C ASN A 44 -28.61 11.57 36.20
N THR A 45 -29.57 11.36 37.10
CA THR A 45 -29.36 10.61 38.35
C THR A 45 -30.23 9.36 38.37
N LEU A 46 -29.64 8.23 38.75
CA LEU A 46 -30.37 7.00 39.06
C LEU A 46 -30.81 7.01 40.51
N TYR A 47 -32.12 6.86 40.74
CA TYR A 47 -32.68 6.80 42.08
C TYR A 47 -33.00 5.36 42.47
N LEU A 48 -32.47 4.93 43.61
CA LEU A 48 -32.77 3.63 44.22
C LEU A 48 -33.88 3.77 45.26
N THR A 49 -34.90 2.92 45.16
CA THR A 49 -35.99 2.85 46.16
C THR A 49 -36.38 1.41 46.46
N ASP A 50 -36.68 1.13 47.73
CA ASP A 50 -37.23 -0.12 48.24
C ASP A 50 -38.75 -0.03 48.52
N LYS A 51 -39.34 1.16 48.42
CA LYS A 51 -40.72 1.46 48.87
C LYS A 51 -41.82 1.08 47.88
N TYR A 52 -41.54 0.26 46.85
CA TYR A 52 -42.50 -0.05 45.79
C TYR A 52 -42.89 -1.54 45.79
N GLN A 53 -44.10 -1.77 46.33
CA GLN A 53 -44.92 -3.00 46.38
C GLN A 53 -44.42 -4.23 47.16
N LYS A 54 -45.39 -4.81 47.90
CA LYS A 54 -45.36 -5.95 48.83
C LYS A 54 -44.41 -7.10 48.42
N SER A 55 -43.17 -7.02 48.88
CA SER A 55 -42.20 -8.12 48.90
C SER A 55 -41.07 -7.71 49.87
N PRO A 56 -40.43 -8.63 50.61
CA PRO A 56 -39.39 -8.24 51.55
C PRO A 56 -38.09 -7.73 50.90
N TYR A 57 -37.86 -7.95 49.60
CA TYR A 57 -36.58 -7.61 48.96
C TYR A 57 -36.72 -7.20 47.48
N ASN A 58 -36.77 -5.90 47.19
CA ASN A 58 -36.76 -5.34 45.83
C ASN A 58 -36.16 -3.92 45.83
N ILE A 59 -35.19 -3.62 44.94
CA ILE A 59 -34.77 -2.24 44.65
C ILE A 59 -35.21 -1.88 43.24
N LEU A 60 -35.98 -0.81 43.10
CA LEU A 60 -36.29 -0.22 41.80
C LEU A 60 -35.35 0.94 41.52
N VAL A 61 -34.83 0.94 40.31
CA VAL A 61 -33.98 2.00 39.78
C VAL A 61 -34.81 2.86 38.85
N ILE A 62 -35.01 4.12 39.23
CA ILE A 62 -35.83 5.09 38.50
C ILE A 62 -34.90 6.12 37.86
N SER A 63 -35.08 6.38 36.56
CA SER A 63 -34.39 7.48 35.88
C SER A 63 -35.10 8.81 36.16
N SER A 64 -34.31 9.87 36.40
CA SER A 64 -34.81 11.24 36.52
C SER A 64 -35.58 11.75 35.28
N SER A 65 -35.53 11.05 34.13
CA SER A 65 -36.18 11.46 32.88
C SER A 65 -37.60 10.92 32.67
N ASN A 66 -38.01 9.85 33.36
CA ASN A 66 -39.36 9.27 33.23
C ASN A 66 -39.80 8.68 34.58
N PHE A 67 -40.56 9.47 35.35
CA PHE A 67 -40.95 9.13 36.73
C PHE A 67 -42.00 8.03 36.86
N SER A 68 -42.75 7.75 35.80
CA SER A 68 -43.85 6.77 35.79
C SER A 68 -43.39 5.33 35.60
N GLU A 69 -42.13 5.08 35.24
CA GLU A 69 -41.65 3.76 34.86
C GLU A 69 -40.25 3.47 35.42
N ALA A 70 -40.16 2.46 36.27
CA ALA A 70 -38.85 1.99 36.74
C ALA A 70 -38.06 1.37 35.60
N CYS A 71 -36.79 1.76 35.45
CA CYS A 71 -35.91 1.27 34.39
C CYS A 71 -35.54 -0.21 34.58
N PHE A 72 -35.32 -0.63 35.82
CA PHE A 72 -35.10 -2.02 36.19
C PHE A 72 -35.25 -2.24 37.70
N GLN A 73 -35.39 -3.50 38.08
CA GLN A 73 -35.54 -3.98 39.44
C GLN A 73 -34.42 -4.98 39.75
N VAL A 74 -33.80 -4.83 40.91
CA VAL A 74 -32.77 -5.75 41.41
C VAL A 74 -33.28 -6.43 42.67
N ILE A 75 -33.25 -7.76 42.70
CA ILE A 75 -33.60 -8.54 43.89
C ILE A 75 -32.34 -8.66 44.76
N THR A 76 -32.39 -8.12 45.97
CA THR A 76 -31.27 -8.17 46.91
C THR A 76 -31.70 -8.01 48.36
N ASN A 77 -30.94 -8.63 49.26
CA ASN A 77 -31.12 -8.48 50.71
C ASN A 77 -30.21 -7.38 51.29
N ASN A 78 -29.37 -6.74 50.47
CA ASN A 78 -28.43 -5.72 50.91
C ASN A 78 -28.41 -4.53 49.92
N PRO A 79 -29.30 -3.53 50.12
CA PRO A 79 -29.41 -2.40 49.21
C PRO A 79 -28.19 -1.49 49.19
N GLU A 80 -27.46 -1.37 50.30
CA GLU A 80 -26.22 -0.60 50.36
C GLU A 80 -25.15 -1.16 49.43
N LYS A 81 -25.08 -2.49 49.32
CA LYS A 81 -24.13 -3.15 48.41
C LYS A 81 -24.45 -2.83 46.95
N ILE A 82 -25.73 -2.80 46.56
CA ILE A 82 -26.14 -2.38 45.21
C ILE A 82 -25.80 -0.92 44.95
N TYR A 83 -26.07 -0.03 45.91
CA TYR A 83 -25.69 1.38 45.78
C TYR A 83 -24.18 1.55 45.55
N LYS A 84 -23.35 0.89 46.37
CA LYS A 84 -21.88 0.92 46.22
C LYS A 84 -21.44 0.36 44.86
N LEU A 85 -22.04 -0.73 44.39
CA LEU A 85 -21.73 -1.32 43.08
C LEU A 85 -22.09 -0.41 41.92
N ILE A 86 -23.29 0.19 41.93
CA ILE A 86 -23.71 1.13 40.88
C ILE A 86 -22.81 2.37 40.91
N LYS A 87 -22.50 2.89 42.11
CA LYS A 87 -21.58 4.02 42.26
C LYS A 87 -20.18 3.72 41.71
N ASN A 88 -19.63 2.54 42.01
CA ASN A 88 -18.34 2.09 41.48
C ASN A 88 -18.37 1.92 39.96
N PHE A 89 -19.46 1.35 39.42
CA PHE A 89 -19.66 1.24 37.97
C PHE A 89 -19.65 2.63 37.30
N ILE A 90 -20.45 3.57 37.83
CA ILE A 90 -20.50 4.94 37.31
C ILE A 90 -19.12 5.59 37.35
N HIS A 91 -18.41 5.47 38.48
CA HIS A 91 -17.06 6.02 38.64
C HIS A 91 -16.08 5.42 37.62
N SER A 92 -16.11 4.10 37.41
CA SER A 92 -15.25 3.44 36.41
C SER A 92 -15.55 3.88 34.97
N GLU A 93 -16.82 4.08 34.60
CA GLU A 93 -17.19 4.59 33.28
C GLU A 93 -16.76 6.05 33.10
N LEU A 94 -16.83 6.88 34.15
CA LEU A 94 -16.33 8.26 34.11
C LEU A 94 -14.81 8.31 33.91
N GLN A 95 -14.05 7.53 34.70
CA GLN A 95 -12.60 7.42 34.52
C GLN A 95 -12.23 6.92 33.12
N LEU A 96 -12.99 5.98 32.57
CA LEU A 96 -12.78 5.52 31.19
C LEU A 96 -13.06 6.62 30.17
N SER A 97 -14.13 7.41 30.35
CA SER A 97 -14.45 8.55 29.49
C SER A 97 -13.38 9.64 29.53
N GLU A 98 -12.82 9.94 30.71
CA GLU A 98 -11.70 10.89 30.87
C GLU A 98 -10.47 10.42 30.09
N LYS A 99 -10.05 9.16 30.30
CA LYS A 99 -8.92 8.56 29.56
C LYS A 99 -9.13 8.59 28.05
N LYS A 100 -10.35 8.29 27.57
CA LYS A 100 -10.68 8.36 26.14
C LYS A 100 -10.59 9.79 25.62
N TYR A 101 -11.08 10.76 26.40
CA TYR A 101 -11.01 12.17 26.04
C TYR A 101 -9.56 12.65 25.90
N GLU A 102 -8.68 12.26 26.83
CA GLU A 102 -7.25 12.59 26.74
C GLU A 102 -6.62 12.04 25.45
N ILE A 103 -6.87 10.77 25.11
CA ILE A 103 -6.44 10.17 23.84
C ILE A 103 -7.04 10.91 22.63
N TYR A 104 -8.33 11.25 22.64
CA TYR A 104 -8.94 12.02 21.54
C TYR A 104 -8.33 13.42 21.40
N SER A 105 -8.07 14.09 22.52
CA SER A 105 -7.56 15.45 22.55
C SER A 105 -6.11 15.55 22.04
N SER A 106 -5.36 14.44 22.08
CA SER A 106 -3.99 14.41 21.59
C SER A 106 -3.90 14.82 20.13
N ILE A 107 -4.90 14.52 19.30
CA ILE A 107 -4.94 14.88 17.86
C ILE A 107 -4.79 16.38 17.59
N TYR A 108 -5.18 17.24 18.55
CA TYR A 108 -5.10 18.69 18.40
C TYR A 108 -3.74 19.25 18.79
N ASN A 109 -3.05 18.56 19.70
CA ASN A 109 -1.80 19.02 20.30
C ASN A 109 -0.57 18.37 19.68
N SER A 110 -0.72 17.19 19.08
CA SER A 110 0.39 16.42 18.51
C SER A 110 0.57 16.67 17.02
N SER A 111 1.81 16.93 16.61
CA SER A 111 2.18 16.96 15.20
C SER A 111 2.68 15.61 14.68
N ASN A 112 3.11 14.72 15.59
CA ASN A 112 3.64 13.39 15.28
C ASN A 112 2.79 12.26 15.89
N ILE A 113 2.80 11.10 15.24
CA ILE A 113 2.12 9.87 15.67
C ILE A 113 2.66 9.37 17.02
N ASP A 114 3.96 9.51 17.28
CA ASP A 114 4.55 9.02 18.53
C ASP A 114 3.99 9.75 19.77
N GLU A 115 3.66 11.04 19.65
CA GLU A 115 3.04 11.81 20.74
C GLU A 115 1.62 11.31 21.05
N ILE A 116 0.86 10.90 20.02
CA ILE A 116 -0.45 10.26 20.18
C ILE A 116 -0.29 8.92 20.91
N LEU A 117 0.72 8.14 20.52
CA LEU A 117 1.02 6.87 21.17
C LEU A 117 1.41 7.05 22.64
N ASN A 118 2.19 8.08 22.96
CA ASN A 118 2.57 8.41 24.33
C ASN A 118 1.37 8.77 25.21
N ALA A 119 0.39 9.53 24.68
CA ALA A 119 -0.83 9.85 25.41
C ALA A 119 -1.63 8.59 25.76
N ALA A 120 -1.74 7.64 24.83
CA ALA A 120 -2.40 6.37 25.11
C ALA A 120 -1.58 5.47 26.07
N GLU A 121 -0.26 5.49 25.95
CA GLU A 121 0.66 4.74 26.81
C GLU A 121 0.53 5.15 28.28
N MET A 122 0.28 6.43 28.60
CA MET A 122 0.05 6.88 29.98
C MET A 122 -1.11 6.16 30.67
N HIS A 123 -2.10 5.69 29.91
CA HIS A 123 -3.26 4.96 30.45
C HIS A 123 -3.16 3.44 30.30
N LEU A 124 -2.51 2.98 29.22
CA LEU A 124 -2.33 1.57 28.92
C LEU A 124 -1.16 0.97 29.72
N ASN A 125 -0.18 1.79 30.09
CA ASN A 125 1.02 1.43 30.85
C ASN A 125 1.70 0.16 30.31
N ASN A 126 1.81 0.07 28.99
CA ASN A 126 2.47 -1.02 28.27
C ASN A 126 2.99 -0.49 26.93
N PRO A 127 4.10 -1.03 26.40
CA PRO A 127 4.64 -0.67 25.09
C PRO A 127 3.62 -0.74 23.94
N ILE A 128 3.55 0.32 23.13
CA ILE A 128 2.66 0.42 21.97
C ILE A 128 3.48 0.61 20.69
N PHE A 129 3.18 -0.20 19.69
CA PHE A 129 3.75 -0.14 18.34
C PHE A 129 2.65 0.11 17.32
N ILE A 130 2.97 0.89 16.29
CA ILE A 130 2.23 0.89 15.03
C ILE A 130 3.06 0.14 14.01
N VAL A 131 2.46 -0.86 13.41
CA VAL A 131 3.09 -1.73 12.43
C VAL A 131 2.28 -1.70 11.15
N ASP A 132 2.93 -1.50 10.01
CA ASP A 132 2.24 -1.56 8.72
C ASP A 132 2.04 -3.00 8.24
N THR A 133 1.36 -3.13 7.11
CA THR A 133 1.06 -4.43 6.50
C THR A 133 2.30 -5.12 5.89
N SER A 134 3.43 -4.41 5.78
CA SER A 134 4.76 -4.98 5.49
C SER A 134 5.57 -5.27 6.74
N TYR A 135 4.96 -5.20 7.93
CA TYR A 135 5.57 -5.36 9.24
C TYR A 135 6.72 -4.39 9.56
N LYS A 136 6.73 -3.23 8.90
CA LYS A 136 7.57 -2.09 9.27
C LYS A 136 6.95 -1.36 10.45
N ILE A 137 7.76 -1.00 11.42
CA ILE A 137 7.33 -0.23 12.59
C ILE A 137 7.33 1.24 12.21
N MET A 138 6.15 1.85 12.21
CA MET A 138 5.91 3.22 11.75
C MET A 138 5.79 4.23 12.88
N GLY A 139 5.51 3.77 14.10
CA GLY A 139 5.40 4.62 15.27
C GLY A 139 5.60 3.81 16.55
N ARG A 140 6.11 4.49 17.58
CA ARG A 140 6.50 3.90 18.86
C ARG A 140 6.19 4.81 20.02
N SER A 141 5.56 4.27 21.05
CA SER A 141 5.43 4.95 22.34
C SER A 141 6.76 4.93 23.13
N TYR A 142 6.86 5.71 24.19
CA TYR A 142 8.07 5.85 24.99
C TYR A 142 8.58 4.51 25.55
N LEU A 143 7.74 3.71 26.21
CA LEU A 143 8.15 2.42 26.78
C LEU A 143 8.56 1.40 25.71
N SER A 144 8.05 1.54 24.49
CA SER A 144 8.36 0.64 23.37
C SER A 144 9.81 0.72 22.89
N HIS A 145 10.53 1.80 23.20
CA HIS A 145 11.96 1.92 22.92
C HIS A 145 12.83 0.96 23.73
N SER A 146 12.32 0.44 24.85
CA SER A 146 13.00 -0.56 25.69
C SER A 146 12.82 -2.00 25.18
N VAL A 147 12.07 -2.22 24.09
CA VAL A 147 11.82 -3.53 23.51
C VAL A 147 12.73 -3.70 22.30
N THR A 148 13.76 -4.53 22.43
CA THR A 148 14.75 -4.80 21.37
C THR A 148 14.60 -6.18 20.76
N ASP A 149 14.07 -7.14 21.51
CA ASP A 149 14.20 -8.58 21.20
C ASP A 149 13.26 -9.06 20.08
N SER A 150 12.32 -8.23 19.66
CA SER A 150 11.34 -8.53 18.60
C SER A 150 11.50 -7.61 17.38
N ILE A 151 12.60 -6.86 17.32
CA ILE A 151 12.79 -5.74 16.41
C ILE A 151 14.14 -5.86 15.71
N GLU A 152 14.15 -5.67 14.39
CA GLU A 152 15.37 -5.59 13.58
C GLU A 152 15.50 -4.25 12.87
N TYR A 153 16.75 -3.82 12.66
CA TYR A 153 17.09 -2.57 11.99
C TYR A 153 17.67 -2.87 10.61
N HIS A 154 17.11 -2.24 9.59
CA HIS A 154 17.58 -2.38 8.22
C HIS A 154 17.35 -1.07 7.45
N ASN A 155 18.38 -0.52 6.81
CA ASN A 155 18.30 0.72 6.03
C ASN A 155 17.67 1.93 6.75
N ASN A 156 18.08 2.19 8.00
CA ASN A 156 17.49 3.22 8.88
C ASN A 156 15.98 3.06 9.16
N ASN A 157 15.38 1.96 8.75
CA ASN A 157 14.02 1.58 9.08
C ASN A 157 14.05 0.46 10.13
N THR A 158 12.93 0.27 10.80
CA THR A 158 12.80 -0.76 11.82
C THR A 158 11.61 -1.66 11.53
N TYR A 159 11.79 -2.97 11.68
CA TYR A 159 10.80 -3.99 11.33
C TYR A 159 10.62 -5.00 12.48
N LEU A 160 9.52 -5.73 12.45
CA LEU A 160 9.38 -6.93 13.28
C LEU A 160 10.30 -8.03 12.76
N ILE A 161 10.96 -8.75 13.67
CA ILE A 161 11.84 -9.88 13.33
C ILE A 161 11.02 -11.00 12.66
N PHE A 162 11.66 -11.70 11.71
CA PHE A 162 11.06 -12.79 10.93
C PHE A 162 10.38 -13.87 11.77
N ASP A 163 10.99 -14.34 12.87
CA ASP A 163 10.40 -15.38 13.71
C ASP A 163 9.08 -14.92 14.36
N THR A 164 9.00 -13.66 14.80
CA THR A 164 7.76 -13.07 15.32
C THR A 164 6.65 -13.10 14.25
N ILE A 165 6.97 -12.74 13.01
CA ILE A 165 6.03 -12.74 11.89
C ILE A 165 5.54 -14.15 11.58
N LYS A 166 6.44 -15.13 11.62
CA LYS A 166 6.12 -16.55 11.38
C LYS A 166 5.14 -17.08 12.43
N THR A 167 5.35 -16.74 13.70
CA THR A 167 4.43 -17.11 14.79
C THR A 167 3.06 -16.44 14.59
N MET A 168 3.03 -15.12 14.32
CA MET A 168 1.77 -14.40 14.06
C MET A 168 0.94 -15.02 12.92
N LYS A 169 1.59 -15.50 11.87
CA LYS A 169 0.93 -16.19 10.76
C LYS A 169 0.42 -17.58 11.13
N LYS A 170 1.24 -18.36 11.83
CA LYS A 170 0.89 -19.71 12.27
C LYS A 170 -0.36 -19.70 13.14
N ASP A 171 -0.48 -18.69 14.00
CA ASP A 171 -1.58 -18.57 14.95
C ASP A 171 -2.79 -17.83 14.36
N LYS A 172 -2.80 -17.57 13.05
CA LYS A 172 -3.85 -16.82 12.32
C LYS A 172 -4.15 -15.42 12.87
N CYS A 173 -3.24 -14.87 13.69
CA CYS A 173 -3.39 -13.54 14.28
C CYS A 173 -3.61 -12.46 13.21
N ILE A 174 -2.95 -12.61 12.05
CA ILE A 174 -3.08 -11.67 10.94
C ILE A 174 -4.49 -11.68 10.33
N ASP A 175 -5.11 -12.86 10.22
CA ASP A 175 -6.47 -12.99 9.71
C ASP A 175 -7.44 -12.28 10.67
N ASP A 176 -7.29 -12.48 11.99
CA ASP A 176 -8.09 -11.81 13.00
C ASP A 176 -7.95 -10.27 12.97
N ILE A 177 -6.75 -9.74 12.68
CA ILE A 177 -6.52 -8.29 12.49
C ILE A 177 -7.29 -7.78 11.26
N TYR A 178 -7.28 -8.53 10.17
CA TYR A 178 -7.96 -8.12 8.94
C TYR A 178 -9.49 -8.28 9.01
N ASP A 179 -9.99 -9.22 9.80
CA ASP A 179 -11.43 -9.47 9.94
C ASP A 179 -12.06 -8.63 11.06
N SER A 180 -11.33 -8.29 12.13
CA SER A 180 -11.86 -7.52 13.25
C SER A 180 -11.81 -6.00 13.04
N SER A 181 -12.95 -5.33 13.27
CA SER A 181 -13.02 -3.87 13.34
C SER A 181 -12.68 -3.31 14.74
N ASP A 182 -12.71 -4.17 15.76
CA ASP A 182 -12.45 -3.81 17.16
C ASP A 182 -11.13 -4.42 17.65
N ALA A 183 -10.58 -3.81 18.69
CA ALA A 183 -9.42 -4.31 19.41
C ALA A 183 -9.74 -5.64 20.11
N PHE A 184 -8.79 -6.55 20.09
CA PHE A 184 -8.94 -7.88 20.70
C PHE A 184 -7.66 -8.34 21.38
N PHE A 185 -7.81 -9.28 22.31
CA PHE A 185 -6.69 -9.95 22.95
C PHE A 185 -6.20 -11.10 22.07
N HIS A 186 -4.89 -11.21 21.92
CA HIS A 186 -4.23 -12.37 21.34
C HIS A 186 -3.27 -12.95 22.38
N TYR A 187 -3.46 -14.22 22.72
CA TYR A 187 -2.67 -14.92 23.71
C TYR A 187 -1.91 -16.05 23.02
N SER A 188 -0.61 -15.89 22.87
CA SER A 188 0.31 -16.91 22.35
C SER A 188 1.53 -17.02 23.26
N ASP A 189 2.75 -16.95 22.73
CA ASP A 189 3.98 -16.85 23.53
C ASP A 189 4.04 -15.52 24.30
N LEU A 190 3.36 -14.50 23.77
CA LEU A 190 3.17 -13.19 24.41
C LEU A 190 1.68 -12.89 24.53
N ASN A 191 1.32 -12.16 25.58
CA ASN A 191 -0.01 -11.57 25.72
C ASN A 191 -0.02 -10.23 24.96
N LEU A 192 -0.88 -10.11 23.96
CA LEU A 192 -0.94 -8.97 23.05
C LEU A 192 -2.35 -8.38 22.96
N ILE A 193 -2.43 -7.08 22.69
CA ILE A 193 -3.64 -6.44 22.13
C ILE A 193 -3.33 -6.01 20.71
N PHE A 194 -4.22 -6.39 19.78
CA PHE A 194 -4.20 -5.91 18.41
C PHE A 194 -5.42 -5.08 18.08
N CYS A 195 -5.25 -4.11 17.20
CA CYS A 195 -6.35 -3.37 16.60
C CYS A 195 -5.95 -2.83 15.22
N ALA A 196 -6.77 -3.06 14.21
CA ALA A 196 -6.52 -2.54 12.88
C ALA A 196 -6.76 -1.02 12.82
N ILE A 197 -5.84 -0.29 12.19
CA ILE A 197 -6.04 1.11 11.81
C ILE A 197 -6.62 1.09 10.40
N ARG A 198 -7.89 1.47 10.28
CA ARG A 198 -8.63 1.44 9.01
C ARG A 198 -8.93 2.84 8.53
N VAL A 199 -8.69 3.08 7.25
CA VAL A 199 -9.13 4.27 6.53
C VAL A 199 -10.02 3.80 5.39
N ASN A 200 -11.29 4.19 5.40
CA ASN A 200 -12.25 3.82 4.36
C ASN A 200 -12.36 2.30 4.16
N ASP A 201 -12.51 1.57 5.27
CA ASP A 201 -12.55 0.09 5.33
C ASP A 201 -11.28 -0.65 4.87
N ILE A 202 -10.20 0.08 4.56
CA ILE A 202 -8.90 -0.49 4.22
C ILE A 202 -8.00 -0.46 5.45
N THR A 203 -7.52 -1.63 5.90
CA THR A 203 -6.49 -1.74 6.92
C THR A 203 -5.15 -1.26 6.36
N ILE A 204 -4.65 -0.16 6.89
CA ILE A 204 -3.39 0.47 6.46
C ILE A 204 -2.21 0.12 7.36
N ALA A 205 -2.50 -0.16 8.63
CA ALA A 205 -1.57 -0.50 9.69
C ALA A 205 -2.36 -1.14 10.82
N TYR A 206 -1.68 -1.61 11.85
CA TYR A 206 -2.30 -2.10 13.07
C TYR A 206 -1.50 -1.69 14.29
N ILE A 207 -2.22 -1.50 15.39
CA ILE A 207 -1.67 -1.27 16.72
C ILE A 207 -1.31 -2.64 17.29
N CYS A 208 -0.13 -2.75 17.88
CA CYS A 208 0.32 -3.90 18.66
C CYS A 208 0.76 -3.41 20.04
N ILE A 209 0.17 -3.98 21.10
CA ILE A 209 0.56 -3.69 22.49
C ILE A 209 1.04 -4.97 23.14
N ILE A 210 2.18 -4.89 23.81
CA ILE A 210 2.81 -6.03 24.50
C ILE A 210 2.56 -5.93 26.00
N GLU A 211 2.01 -6.98 26.61
CA GLU A 211 1.86 -7.07 28.06
C GLU A 211 3.25 -7.20 28.71
N LYS A 212 3.73 -6.13 29.35
CA LYS A 212 5.09 -6.12 29.96
C LYS A 212 5.12 -5.54 31.37
N LEU A 213 4.42 -4.44 31.61
CA LEU A 213 4.43 -3.73 32.89
C LEU A 213 3.18 -3.99 33.73
N ARG A 214 2.02 -4.16 33.08
CA ARG A 214 0.79 -4.58 33.75
C ARG A 214 0.00 -5.56 32.90
N SER A 215 -0.76 -6.42 33.57
CA SER A 215 -1.71 -7.30 32.88
C SER A 215 -2.84 -6.52 32.22
N PHE A 216 -3.30 -7.03 31.09
CA PHE A 216 -4.41 -6.42 30.38
C PHE A 216 -5.75 -6.61 31.10
N ILE A 217 -6.61 -5.61 30.95
CA ILE A 217 -7.99 -5.63 31.42
C ILE A 217 -8.94 -5.26 30.28
N LYS A 218 -10.21 -5.67 30.38
CA LYS A 218 -11.19 -5.49 29.30
C LYS A 218 -11.35 -4.03 28.85
N THR A 219 -11.20 -3.07 29.76
CA THR A 219 -11.28 -1.64 29.42
C THR A 219 -10.15 -1.17 28.51
N ASP A 220 -9.03 -1.89 28.46
CA ASP A 220 -7.91 -1.57 27.58
C ASP A 220 -8.32 -1.66 26.11
N LEU A 221 -9.12 -2.66 25.74
CA LEU A 221 -9.68 -2.77 24.38
C LEU A 221 -10.47 -1.51 23.98
N GLU A 222 -11.23 -0.92 24.91
CA GLU A 222 -11.98 0.31 24.64
C GLU A 222 -11.06 1.53 24.44
N LEU A 223 -9.90 1.57 25.12
CA LEU A 223 -8.88 2.61 24.92
C LEU A 223 -8.14 2.40 23.60
N VAL A 224 -7.79 1.16 23.25
CA VAL A 224 -7.13 0.84 21.98
C VAL A 224 -8.03 1.15 20.79
N ASN A 225 -9.34 0.85 20.88
CA ASN A 225 -10.32 1.28 19.86
C ASN A 225 -10.36 2.80 19.69
N THR A 226 -10.26 3.53 20.80
CA THR A 226 -10.22 4.99 20.78
C THR A 226 -8.94 5.48 20.10
N LEU A 227 -7.80 4.89 20.44
CA LEU A 227 -6.51 5.17 19.81
C LEU A 227 -6.55 4.87 18.29
N ALA A 228 -7.12 3.75 17.87
CA ALA A 228 -7.26 3.39 16.46
C ALA A 228 -8.09 4.42 15.68
N ALA A 229 -9.18 4.93 16.27
CA ALA A 229 -9.99 6.00 15.67
C ALA A 229 -9.26 7.34 15.58
N VAL A 230 -8.42 7.68 16.57
CA VAL A 230 -7.58 8.90 16.53
C VAL A 230 -6.52 8.78 15.44
N LEU A 231 -5.83 7.64 15.39
CA LEU A 231 -4.80 7.36 14.39
C LEU A 231 -5.38 7.34 12.98
N SER A 232 -6.52 6.68 12.74
CA SER A 232 -7.15 6.69 11.42
C SER A 232 -7.47 8.10 10.93
N THR A 233 -7.92 8.98 11.83
CA THR A 233 -8.19 10.39 11.53
C THR A 233 -6.89 11.15 11.21
N GLN A 234 -5.83 10.95 12.00
CA GLN A 234 -4.54 11.63 11.79
C GLN A 234 -3.90 11.20 10.46
N VAL A 235 -4.02 9.92 10.12
CA VAL A 235 -3.54 9.38 8.85
C VAL A 235 -4.29 9.98 7.66
N GLN A 236 -5.61 10.11 7.75
CA GLN A 236 -6.42 10.72 6.69
C GLN A 236 -6.03 12.18 6.44
N LYS A 237 -5.75 12.96 7.49
CA LYS A 237 -5.39 14.39 7.36
C LYS A 237 -4.06 14.61 6.67
N ASN A 238 -3.06 13.81 7.00
CA ASN A 238 -1.68 14.06 6.58
C ASN A 238 -1.25 13.26 5.34
N ASN A 239 -2.16 12.50 4.73
CA ASN A 239 -1.86 11.56 3.64
C ASN A 239 -0.69 10.60 3.96
N PHE A 240 -0.33 10.42 5.23
CA PHE A 240 0.91 9.73 5.66
C PHE A 240 0.98 8.27 5.19
N PHE A 241 -0.18 7.63 4.97
CA PHE A 241 -0.29 6.20 4.65
C PHE A 241 -1.25 5.92 3.49
N ILE A 242 -1.33 6.83 2.49
CA ILE A 242 -2.09 6.50 1.28
C ILE A 242 -1.29 5.50 0.44
N THR A 243 -1.21 4.25 0.89
CA THR A 243 -1.09 3.12 -0.03
C THR A 243 -2.42 3.01 -0.76
N LYS A 244 -2.37 3.24 -2.06
CA LYS A 244 -3.55 3.52 -2.88
C LYS A 244 -4.30 2.23 -3.27
N THR A 245 -3.77 1.06 -2.90
CA THR A 245 -4.26 -0.24 -3.38
C THR A 245 -4.84 -1.15 -2.27
N GLY A 246 -4.40 -0.98 -1.02
CA GLY A 246 -4.80 -1.82 0.11
C GLY A 246 -4.17 -3.21 0.15
N PHE A 247 -3.07 -3.45 -0.60
CA PHE A 247 -2.31 -4.70 -0.58
C PHE A 247 -1.13 -4.62 0.41
N SER A 248 -0.88 -5.71 1.15
CA SER A 248 0.19 -5.78 2.16
C SER A 248 1.60 -5.65 1.57
N GLU A 249 1.80 -6.22 0.39
CA GLU A 249 3.06 -6.27 -0.34
C GLU A 249 3.43 -4.93 -1.00
N GLU A 250 2.50 -3.96 -1.06
CA GLU A 250 2.73 -2.67 -1.71
C GLU A 250 3.85 -1.90 -1.03
N TYR A 251 3.81 -1.77 0.31
CA TYR A 251 4.85 -1.08 1.07
C TYR A 251 6.21 -1.73 0.89
N TYR A 252 6.25 -3.05 0.90
CA TYR A 252 7.49 -3.81 0.74
C TYR A 252 8.12 -3.59 -0.65
N LEU A 253 7.30 -3.66 -1.71
CA LEU A 253 7.81 -3.37 -3.05
C LEU A 253 8.28 -1.91 -3.16
N ILE A 254 7.54 -0.94 -2.60
CA ILE A 254 8.00 0.46 -2.58
C ILE A 254 9.33 0.61 -1.85
N ASP A 255 9.48 -0.05 -0.70
CA ASP A 255 10.72 -0.05 0.09
C ASP A 255 11.89 -0.60 -0.72
N LEU A 256 11.73 -1.75 -1.39
CA LEU A 256 12.72 -2.33 -2.30
C LEU A 256 13.09 -1.40 -3.47
N LEU A 257 12.12 -0.66 -3.99
CA LEU A 257 12.34 0.27 -5.11
C LEU A 257 13.05 1.56 -4.69
N THR A 258 12.95 1.95 -3.41
CA THR A 258 13.40 3.25 -2.92
C THR A 258 14.70 3.15 -2.15
N ASN A 259 14.81 2.16 -1.27
CA ASN A 259 15.91 1.97 -0.35
C ASN A 259 16.82 0.86 -0.87
N PRO A 260 18.10 1.16 -1.19
CA PRO A 260 19.04 0.13 -1.60
C PRO A 260 19.21 -0.87 -0.45
N CYS A 261 18.80 -2.10 -0.63
CA CYS A 261 19.00 -3.17 0.34
C CYS A 261 20.29 -3.91 -0.02
N ASP A 262 21.09 -4.20 1.00
CA ASP A 262 22.38 -4.87 0.85
C ASP A 262 22.33 -6.34 1.32
N ASP A 263 21.20 -6.79 1.88
CA ASP A 263 21.01 -8.14 2.41
C ASP A 263 19.93 -8.94 1.65
N LEU A 264 20.39 -9.81 0.75
CA LEU A 264 19.54 -10.72 -0.01
C LEU A 264 18.81 -11.73 0.91
N SER A 265 19.41 -12.14 2.03
CA SER A 265 18.82 -13.12 2.95
C SER A 265 17.61 -12.54 3.65
N TYR A 266 17.73 -11.28 4.11
CA TYR A 266 16.63 -10.50 4.65
C TYR A 266 15.48 -10.38 3.64
N ILE A 267 15.78 -9.99 2.39
CA ILE A 267 14.77 -9.88 1.33
C ILE A 267 14.03 -11.20 1.11
N LYS A 268 14.78 -12.31 1.08
CA LYS A 268 14.22 -13.65 0.83
C LYS A 268 13.29 -14.08 1.96
N ALA A 269 13.76 -13.98 3.21
CA ALA A 269 12.95 -14.29 4.39
C ALA A 269 11.66 -13.47 4.39
N ARG A 270 11.72 -12.17 4.02
CA ARG A 270 10.52 -11.33 3.96
C ARG A 270 9.54 -11.77 2.88
N LEU A 271 10.03 -12.09 1.69
CA LEU A 271 9.17 -12.51 0.57
C LEU A 271 8.51 -13.86 0.82
N GLU A 272 9.15 -14.77 1.56
CA GLU A 272 8.55 -16.02 2.04
C GLU A 272 7.31 -15.78 2.92
N THR A 273 7.18 -14.61 3.53
CA THR A 273 5.98 -14.21 4.27
C THR A 273 4.84 -13.71 3.37
N THR A 274 4.93 -13.83 2.06
CA THR A 274 3.86 -13.44 1.12
C THR A 274 3.44 -14.63 0.25
N SER A 275 2.40 -14.50 -0.57
CA SER A 275 2.04 -15.51 -1.57
C SER A 275 3.02 -15.54 -2.76
N PHE A 276 4.10 -14.77 -2.72
CA PHE A 276 5.10 -14.65 -3.76
C PHE A 276 6.18 -15.72 -3.60
N THR A 277 6.36 -16.54 -4.63
CA THR A 277 7.40 -17.57 -4.65
C THR A 277 8.63 -17.08 -5.40
N LEU A 278 9.78 -17.13 -4.74
CA LEU A 278 11.07 -16.74 -5.33
C LEU A 278 11.55 -17.81 -6.32
N LYS A 279 11.85 -17.38 -7.54
CA LYS A 279 12.35 -18.21 -8.64
C LYS A 279 13.65 -17.61 -9.17
N ASP A 280 14.19 -18.21 -10.23
CA ASP A 280 15.51 -17.86 -10.76
C ASP A 280 15.56 -16.48 -11.42
N ASN A 281 14.43 -16.00 -11.94
CA ASN A 281 14.36 -14.75 -12.69
C ASN A 281 13.23 -13.85 -12.21
N PHE A 282 13.47 -12.56 -12.30
CA PHE A 282 12.57 -11.49 -11.94
C PHE A 282 12.40 -10.53 -13.11
N LEU A 283 11.24 -9.90 -13.16
CA LEU A 283 10.90 -8.88 -14.14
C LEU A 283 10.15 -7.76 -13.43
N VAL A 284 10.51 -6.50 -13.70
CA VAL A 284 9.73 -5.34 -13.27
C VAL A 284 8.86 -4.85 -14.42
N LEU A 285 7.58 -4.61 -14.13
CA LEU A 285 6.64 -4.02 -15.07
C LEU A 285 6.10 -2.71 -14.49
N ALA A 286 5.98 -1.68 -15.31
CA ALA A 286 5.34 -0.43 -14.95
C ALA A 286 4.20 -0.10 -15.91
N ILE A 287 3.03 0.22 -15.37
CA ILE A 287 1.85 0.66 -16.13
C ILE A 287 1.50 2.08 -15.66
N PRO A 288 1.57 3.11 -16.53
CA PRO A 288 1.21 4.46 -16.14
C PRO A 288 -0.28 4.53 -15.78
N PHE A 289 -0.57 5.08 -14.60
CA PHE A 289 -1.94 5.21 -14.11
C PHE A 289 -2.06 6.51 -13.29
N LYS A 290 -2.40 7.61 -13.98
CA LYS A 290 -2.54 8.94 -13.35
C LYS A 290 -3.85 9.03 -12.58
N LYS A 291 -3.74 9.10 -11.25
CA LYS A 291 -4.88 9.30 -10.35
C LYS A 291 -5.42 10.73 -10.45
N ASN A 292 -6.73 10.87 -10.66
CA ASN A 292 -7.44 12.11 -10.39
C ASN A 292 -7.88 12.09 -8.92
N TYR A 293 -7.38 13.03 -8.13
CA TYR A 293 -7.55 13.04 -6.67
C TYR A 293 -8.97 13.35 -6.18
N SER A 294 -9.93 13.58 -7.08
CA SER A 294 -11.29 14.01 -6.76
C SER A 294 -12.29 12.88 -6.47
N ASP A 295 -12.00 11.61 -6.83
CA ASP A 295 -13.01 10.54 -6.76
C ASP A 295 -12.57 9.33 -5.93
N TYR A 296 -13.35 9.04 -4.89
CA TYR A 296 -13.24 7.84 -4.04
C TYR A 296 -13.40 6.53 -4.83
N ASN A 297 -14.27 6.53 -5.84
CA ASN A 297 -14.49 5.41 -6.77
C ASN A 297 -13.21 4.98 -7.51
N TYR A 298 -12.22 5.86 -7.61
CA TYR A 298 -10.97 5.61 -8.30
C TYR A 298 -10.10 4.55 -7.61
N ASN A 299 -10.19 4.40 -6.28
CA ASN A 299 -9.44 3.36 -5.54
C ASN A 299 -9.99 1.96 -5.82
N PHE A 300 -11.31 1.83 -5.97
CA PHE A 300 -11.96 0.55 -6.29
C PHE A 300 -11.55 0.05 -7.69
N GLU A 301 -11.60 0.94 -8.69
CA GLU A 301 -11.16 0.62 -10.05
C GLU A 301 -9.68 0.24 -10.10
N LEU A 302 -8.83 0.97 -9.39
CA LEU A 302 -7.40 0.68 -9.30
C LEU A 302 -7.15 -0.70 -8.68
N ARG A 303 -7.82 -1.02 -7.56
CA ARG A 303 -7.72 -2.33 -6.92
C ARG A 303 -8.18 -3.45 -7.85
N LYS A 304 -9.30 -3.26 -8.55
CA LYS A 304 -9.82 -4.23 -9.53
C LYS A 304 -8.83 -4.48 -10.68
N LEU A 305 -8.22 -3.41 -11.21
CA LEU A 305 -7.16 -3.53 -12.22
C LEU A 305 -5.98 -4.37 -11.72
N ILE A 306 -5.49 -4.10 -10.50
CA ILE A 306 -4.38 -4.87 -9.91
C ILE A 306 -4.75 -6.35 -9.74
N ILE A 307 -5.94 -6.65 -9.21
CA ILE A 307 -6.40 -8.05 -9.02
C ILE A 307 -6.44 -8.78 -10.36
N ASN A 308 -6.98 -8.14 -11.40
CA ASN A 308 -7.05 -8.73 -12.73
C ASN A 308 -5.64 -8.98 -13.30
N ILE A 309 -4.73 -8.01 -13.19
CA ILE A 309 -3.34 -8.18 -13.66
C ILE A 309 -2.64 -9.30 -12.88
N LYS A 310 -2.81 -9.38 -11.57
CA LYS A 310 -2.25 -10.47 -10.74
C LYS A 310 -2.78 -11.83 -11.15
N SER A 311 -4.07 -11.94 -11.50
CA SER A 311 -4.64 -13.21 -11.98
C SER A 311 -4.02 -13.69 -13.30
N ILE A 312 -3.58 -12.76 -14.16
CA ILE A 312 -2.91 -13.06 -15.42
C ILE A 312 -1.43 -13.41 -15.19
N LEU A 313 -0.69 -12.60 -14.42
CA LEU A 313 0.75 -12.77 -14.19
C LEU A 313 1.07 -13.88 -13.15
N VAL A 314 0.10 -14.21 -12.29
CA VAL A 314 0.12 -15.24 -11.25
C VAL A 314 1.13 -14.96 -10.12
N ASN A 315 2.43 -15.11 -10.37
CA ASN A 315 3.46 -15.06 -9.34
C ASN A 315 4.10 -13.66 -9.26
N CYS A 316 3.33 -12.70 -8.75
CA CYS A 316 3.75 -11.31 -8.69
C CYS A 316 3.26 -10.56 -7.45
N ILE A 317 4.02 -9.53 -7.06
CA ILE A 317 3.61 -8.51 -6.09
C ILE A 317 3.45 -7.17 -6.79
N SER A 318 2.68 -6.26 -6.20
CA SER A 318 2.33 -4.99 -6.85
C SER A 318 2.40 -3.80 -5.90
N ALA A 319 2.68 -2.63 -6.46
CA ALA A 319 2.61 -1.35 -5.75
C ALA A 319 2.10 -0.24 -6.67
N TYR A 320 1.45 0.77 -6.11
CA TYR A 320 1.22 2.04 -6.79
C TYR A 320 2.27 3.05 -6.37
N TYR A 321 3.18 3.41 -7.28
CA TYR A 321 4.30 4.29 -6.99
C TYR A 321 4.48 5.36 -8.06
N LYS A 322 4.54 6.63 -7.62
CA LYS A 322 4.76 7.82 -8.46
C LYS A 322 3.90 7.88 -9.74
N GLY A 323 2.62 7.51 -9.64
CA GLY A 323 1.70 7.56 -10.78
C GLY A 323 1.73 6.33 -11.69
N ASN A 324 2.35 5.23 -11.25
CA ASN A 324 2.46 3.99 -12.00
C ASN A 324 2.06 2.79 -11.12
N LEU A 325 1.40 1.81 -11.72
CA LEU A 325 1.27 0.48 -11.15
C LEU A 325 2.53 -0.31 -11.46
N ILE A 326 3.26 -0.71 -10.44
CA ILE A 326 4.50 -1.48 -10.54
C ILE A 326 4.22 -2.92 -10.14
N PHE A 327 4.72 -3.86 -10.92
CA PHE A 327 4.67 -5.28 -10.62
C PHE A 327 6.08 -5.85 -10.62
N LEU A 328 6.40 -6.62 -9.59
CA LEU A 328 7.56 -7.52 -9.58
C LEU A 328 7.03 -8.93 -9.84
N VAL A 329 7.44 -9.52 -10.95
CA VAL A 329 7.04 -10.88 -11.36
C VAL A 329 8.22 -11.81 -11.17
N SER A 330 7.97 -12.99 -10.62
CA SER A 330 8.96 -14.05 -10.43
C SER A 330 8.69 -15.22 -11.37
N LEU A 331 9.71 -15.59 -12.15
CA LEU A 331 9.65 -16.44 -13.35
C LEU A 331 10.69 -17.59 -13.26
N ASN A 332 10.34 -18.75 -13.81
CA ASN A 332 11.29 -19.87 -13.99
C ASN A 332 12.20 -19.68 -15.22
N CYS A 333 11.91 -18.69 -16.06
CA CYS A 333 12.58 -18.44 -17.33
C CYS A 333 12.76 -16.93 -17.53
N TYR A 334 13.59 -16.54 -18.50
CA TYR A 334 13.85 -15.13 -18.82
C TYR A 334 12.63 -14.38 -19.41
N TYR A 335 11.61 -15.09 -19.90
CA TYR A 335 10.47 -14.51 -20.59
C TYR A 335 9.13 -14.95 -20.00
N ILE A 336 8.13 -14.08 -20.09
CA ILE A 336 6.74 -14.43 -19.81
C ILE A 336 6.27 -15.41 -20.89
N LYS A 337 5.61 -16.50 -20.49
CA LYS A 337 5.06 -17.50 -21.42
C LYS A 337 4.10 -16.83 -22.42
N GLU A 338 4.16 -17.24 -23.68
CA GLU A 338 3.41 -16.63 -24.79
C GLU A 338 1.90 -16.51 -24.52
N LYS A 339 1.27 -17.57 -23.99
CA LYS A 339 -0.15 -17.53 -23.60
C LYS A 339 -0.47 -16.43 -22.59
N ILE A 340 0.35 -16.31 -21.53
CA ILE A 340 0.18 -15.30 -20.49
C ILE A 340 0.40 -13.90 -21.08
N LEU A 341 1.39 -13.76 -21.96
CA LEU A 341 1.68 -12.51 -22.65
C LEU A 341 0.50 -12.08 -23.54
N GLU A 342 -0.14 -13.01 -24.24
CA GLU A 342 -1.30 -12.74 -25.09
C GLU A 342 -2.52 -12.31 -24.25
N ASP A 343 -2.81 -13.02 -23.16
CA ASP A 343 -3.87 -12.65 -22.20
C ASP A 343 -3.62 -11.24 -21.62
N PHE A 344 -2.36 -10.94 -21.28
CA PHE A 344 -1.95 -9.64 -20.78
C PHE A 344 -2.08 -8.53 -21.83
N LYS A 345 -1.65 -8.77 -23.08
CA LYS A 345 -1.85 -7.82 -24.20
C LYS A 345 -3.32 -7.53 -24.44
N ASN A 346 -4.17 -8.56 -24.42
CA ASN A 346 -5.63 -8.42 -24.55
C ASN A 346 -6.20 -7.56 -23.42
N PHE A 347 -5.79 -7.81 -22.18
CA PHE A 347 -6.18 -6.99 -21.03
C PHE A 347 -5.76 -5.53 -21.18
N LEU A 348 -4.51 -5.26 -21.56
CA LEU A 348 -4.01 -3.90 -21.79
C LEU A 348 -4.80 -3.18 -22.88
N ARG A 349 -5.09 -3.86 -23.99
CA ARG A 349 -5.89 -3.33 -25.11
C ARG A 349 -7.30 -2.94 -24.67
N LEU A 350 -7.98 -3.83 -23.94
CA LEU A 350 -9.34 -3.60 -23.43
C LEU A 350 -9.40 -2.38 -22.49
N ASN A 351 -8.36 -2.18 -21.68
CA ASN A 351 -8.29 -1.09 -20.71
C ASN A 351 -7.57 0.16 -21.22
N LYS A 352 -7.15 0.19 -22.49
CA LYS A 352 -6.38 1.29 -23.11
C LYS A 352 -5.11 1.64 -22.31
N LEU A 353 -4.41 0.62 -21.84
CA LEU A 353 -3.17 0.73 -21.06
C LEU A 353 -1.97 0.32 -21.91
N SER A 354 -0.80 0.82 -21.52
CA SER A 354 0.50 0.36 -22.01
C SER A 354 1.35 -0.09 -20.82
N SER A 355 2.19 -1.11 -21.03
CA SER A 355 3.08 -1.66 -20.02
C SER A 355 4.54 -1.57 -20.47
N PHE A 356 5.42 -1.25 -19.53
CA PHE A 356 6.85 -1.06 -19.74
C PHE A 356 7.61 -2.11 -18.93
N LEU A 357 8.41 -2.93 -19.62
CA LEU A 357 9.08 -4.07 -19.04
C LEU A 357 10.58 -3.80 -18.92
N SER A 358 11.17 -4.20 -17.79
CA SER A 358 12.61 -4.24 -17.62
C SER A 358 13.23 -5.39 -18.41
N LEU A 359 14.56 -5.47 -18.44
CA LEU A 359 15.22 -6.74 -18.71
C LEU A 359 14.95 -7.73 -17.56
N PRO A 360 14.99 -9.05 -17.83
CA PRO A 360 14.96 -10.04 -16.77
C PRO A 360 16.25 -9.99 -15.95
N PHE A 361 16.14 -10.27 -14.66
CA PHE A 361 17.27 -10.23 -13.72
C PHE A 361 17.12 -11.25 -12.61
N ASN A 362 18.21 -11.67 -11.98
CA ASN A 362 18.21 -12.75 -10.99
C ASN A 362 18.62 -12.28 -9.57
N ASN A 363 19.09 -11.04 -9.43
CA ASN A 363 19.51 -10.49 -8.15
C ASN A 363 18.61 -9.31 -7.73
N LEU A 364 17.80 -9.53 -6.69
CA LEU A 364 16.85 -8.55 -6.16
C LEU A 364 17.50 -7.27 -5.64
N LEU A 365 18.80 -7.27 -5.31
CA LEU A 365 19.50 -6.05 -4.90
C LEU A 365 19.53 -4.99 -6.01
N TYR A 366 19.43 -5.40 -7.28
CA TYR A 366 19.41 -4.49 -8.43
C TYR A 366 17.99 -4.05 -8.83
N ILE A 367 16.95 -4.44 -8.10
CA ILE A 367 15.54 -4.15 -8.48
C ILE A 367 15.29 -2.67 -8.78
N LYS A 368 15.98 -1.76 -8.07
CA LYS A 368 15.90 -0.31 -8.31
C LYS A 368 16.34 0.07 -9.72
N ASP A 369 17.42 -0.51 -10.23
CA ASP A 369 17.91 -0.24 -11.59
C ASP A 369 16.96 -0.80 -12.64
N PHE A 370 16.43 -2.02 -12.43
CA PHE A 370 15.44 -2.62 -13.32
C PHE A 370 14.10 -1.88 -13.29
N TYR A 371 13.71 -1.31 -12.16
CA TYR A 371 12.59 -0.37 -12.11
C TYR A 371 12.88 0.91 -12.91
N MET A 372 14.08 1.49 -12.77
CA MET A 372 14.49 2.66 -13.54
C MET A 372 14.51 2.40 -15.05
N GLN A 373 14.83 1.17 -15.50
CA GLN A 373 14.67 0.76 -16.89
C GLN A 373 13.23 0.97 -17.37
N THR A 374 12.22 0.49 -16.64
CA THR A 374 10.79 0.67 -17.02
C THR A 374 10.40 2.14 -17.14
N ILE A 375 10.88 2.99 -16.23
CA ILE A 375 10.63 4.44 -16.25
C ILE A 375 11.34 5.11 -17.42
N CYS A 376 12.55 4.67 -17.78
CA CYS A 376 13.26 5.14 -18.96
C CYS A 376 12.51 4.74 -20.24
N THR A 377 12.07 3.48 -20.37
CA THR A 377 11.25 3.01 -21.50
C THR A 377 9.97 3.83 -21.64
N LEU A 378 9.30 4.15 -20.53
CA LEU A 378 8.11 5.02 -20.53
C LEU A 378 8.39 6.42 -21.09
N LYS A 379 9.54 7.02 -20.73
CA LYS A 379 9.92 8.34 -21.25
C LYS A 379 10.32 8.29 -22.73
N LEU A 380 11.13 7.28 -23.10
CA LEU A 380 11.65 7.13 -24.45
C LEU A 380 10.54 6.72 -25.44
N SER A 381 9.62 5.85 -25.05
CA SER A 381 8.45 5.46 -25.87
C SER A 381 7.57 6.66 -26.21
N LYS A 382 7.34 7.56 -25.25
CA LYS A 382 6.64 8.83 -25.50
C LYS A 382 7.42 9.72 -26.46
N LYS A 383 8.74 9.87 -26.26
CA LYS A 383 9.59 10.65 -27.15
C LYS A 383 9.54 10.11 -28.58
N LEU A 384 9.65 8.80 -28.76
CA LEU A 384 9.65 8.14 -30.06
C LEU A 384 8.24 7.92 -30.65
N ASN A 385 7.19 8.45 -30.01
CA ASN A 385 5.79 8.30 -30.42
C ASN A 385 5.35 6.85 -30.69
N THR A 386 5.93 5.89 -29.96
CA THR A 386 5.58 4.47 -30.09
C THR A 386 4.20 4.18 -29.51
N LYS A 387 3.40 3.39 -30.23
CA LYS A 387 2.01 3.05 -29.87
C LYS A 387 1.85 1.59 -29.42
N GLU A 388 2.94 0.94 -29.06
CA GLU A 388 2.90 -0.45 -28.62
C GLU A 388 2.23 -0.59 -27.25
N LEU A 389 1.49 -1.68 -27.06
CA LEU A 389 0.85 -1.98 -25.78
C LEU A 389 1.88 -2.47 -24.74
N ILE A 390 2.93 -3.15 -25.19
CA ILE A 390 4.02 -3.64 -24.34
C ILE A 390 5.32 -3.14 -24.96
N CYS A 391 6.10 -2.39 -24.19
CA CYS A 391 7.41 -1.91 -24.60
C CYS A 391 8.48 -2.55 -23.70
N TYR A 392 9.45 -3.24 -24.29
CA TYR A 392 10.56 -3.86 -23.57
C TYR A 392 11.73 -2.89 -23.50
N PHE A 393 12.41 -2.79 -22.35
CA PHE A 393 13.61 -1.95 -22.25
C PHE A 393 14.70 -2.36 -23.25
N GLU A 394 14.75 -3.65 -23.60
CA GLU A 394 15.68 -4.19 -24.60
C GLU A 394 15.64 -3.41 -25.93
N ASP A 395 14.45 -3.03 -26.39
CA ASP A 395 14.24 -2.27 -27.63
C ASP A 395 14.66 -0.79 -27.52
N TYR A 396 15.02 -0.33 -26.31
CA TYR A 396 15.32 1.06 -26.00
C TYR A 396 16.71 1.29 -25.41
N ILE A 397 17.55 0.25 -25.31
CA ILE A 397 18.89 0.33 -24.70
C ILE A 397 19.73 1.41 -25.39
N GLU A 398 19.76 1.44 -26.72
CA GLU A 398 20.57 2.43 -27.46
C GLU A 398 20.06 3.85 -27.24
N TYR A 399 18.74 4.05 -27.20
CA TYR A 399 18.14 5.36 -26.95
C TYR A 399 18.37 5.83 -25.51
N TYR A 400 18.39 4.91 -24.55
CA TYR A 400 18.82 5.22 -23.18
C TYR A 400 20.27 5.69 -23.18
N LEU A 401 21.19 4.98 -23.84
CA LEU A 401 22.59 5.40 -23.96
C LEU A 401 22.72 6.79 -24.61
N PHE A 402 21.96 7.06 -25.68
CA PHE A 402 21.95 8.37 -26.33
C PHE A 402 21.45 9.49 -25.40
N SER A 403 20.47 9.18 -24.53
CA SER A 403 19.96 10.15 -23.55
C SER A 403 21.03 10.56 -22.52
N LEU A 404 21.93 9.64 -22.16
CA LEU A 404 23.04 9.92 -21.24
C LEU A 404 24.11 10.83 -21.85
N CYS A 405 24.16 10.95 -23.20
CA CYS A 405 25.13 11.80 -23.89
C CYS A 405 24.80 13.30 -23.80
N LYS A 406 23.62 13.70 -23.28
CA LYS A 406 23.19 15.12 -23.25
C LYS A 406 23.80 15.96 -22.11
N ASP A 407 24.23 15.34 -21.00
CA ASP A 407 24.68 16.08 -19.80
C ASP A 407 26.20 16.00 -19.53
N ASN A 408 26.80 17.18 -19.28
CA ASN A 408 28.16 17.48 -18.78
C ASN A 408 29.36 16.97 -19.62
N TYR A 409 30.06 17.90 -20.28
CA TYR A 409 31.37 17.72 -20.97
C TYR A 409 31.44 16.60 -22.03
N LYS A 410 30.32 16.30 -22.70
CA LYS A 410 30.20 15.20 -23.67
C LYS A 410 30.17 15.68 -25.13
N ILE A 411 30.75 14.86 -26.00
CA ILE A 411 30.67 14.96 -27.46
C ILE A 411 29.19 15.03 -27.86
N LYS A 412 28.83 16.01 -28.69
CA LYS A 412 27.44 16.18 -29.12
C LYS A 412 27.00 14.95 -29.93
N LEU A 413 25.81 14.42 -29.63
CA LEU A 413 25.30 13.20 -30.25
C LEU A 413 25.28 13.28 -31.80
N ASN A 414 25.00 14.46 -32.39
CA ASN A 414 25.02 14.65 -33.85
C ASN A 414 26.42 14.49 -34.46
N THR A 415 27.49 14.72 -33.70
CA THR A 415 28.87 14.52 -34.17
C THR A 415 29.31 13.05 -34.14
N LEU A 416 28.48 12.15 -33.61
CA LEU A 416 28.68 10.70 -33.66
C LEU A 416 28.04 10.06 -34.89
N ILE A 417 27.29 10.82 -35.68
CA ILE A 417 26.70 10.35 -36.95
C ILE A 417 27.82 10.20 -37.97
N HIS A 418 27.90 9.03 -38.61
CA HIS A 418 28.91 8.77 -39.61
C HIS A 418 28.80 9.75 -40.80
N PRO A 419 29.89 10.38 -41.27
CA PRO A 419 29.84 11.39 -42.34
C PRO A 419 29.17 10.91 -43.63
N LEU A 420 29.32 9.63 -43.98
CA LEU A 420 28.66 9.03 -45.13
C LEU A 420 27.12 8.99 -45.00
N ILE A 421 26.59 8.82 -43.79
CA ILE A 421 25.14 8.89 -43.54
C ILE A 421 24.65 10.33 -43.65
N LEU A 422 25.39 11.31 -43.11
CA LEU A 422 25.08 12.74 -43.30
C LEU A 422 25.05 13.12 -44.78
N LYS A 423 26.05 12.68 -45.56
CA LYS A 423 26.10 12.90 -47.01
C LYS A 423 24.87 12.35 -47.74
N LEU A 424 24.41 11.14 -47.38
CA LEU A 424 23.19 10.58 -47.96
C LEU A 424 21.94 11.35 -47.53
N TYR A 425 21.87 11.77 -46.28
CA TYR A 425 20.73 12.52 -45.73
C TYR A 425 20.59 13.89 -46.41
N GLU A 426 21.70 14.61 -46.60
CA GLU A 426 21.74 15.87 -47.34
C GLU A 426 21.31 15.70 -48.81
N LEU A 427 21.77 14.62 -49.47
CA LEU A 427 21.41 14.34 -50.85
C LEU A 427 19.94 13.98 -51.03
N ASP A 428 19.36 13.21 -50.11
CA ASP A 428 17.93 12.89 -50.11
C ASP A 428 17.10 14.16 -49.94
N ASN A 429 17.50 15.08 -49.04
CA ASN A 429 16.81 16.36 -48.85
C ASN A 429 16.87 17.29 -50.07
N ILE A 430 17.97 17.29 -50.82
CA ILE A 430 18.14 18.16 -52.00
C ILE A 430 17.43 17.60 -53.23
N ASN A 431 17.46 16.27 -53.42
CA ASN A 431 17.04 15.64 -54.67
C ASN A 431 15.74 14.84 -54.55
N ASP A 432 15.07 14.89 -53.40
CA ASP A 432 13.87 14.12 -53.07
C ASP A 432 14.06 12.62 -53.38
N THR A 433 15.21 12.07 -52.99
CA THR A 433 15.54 10.65 -53.17
C THR A 433 15.19 9.84 -51.92
N GLU A 434 14.95 8.53 -52.09
CA GLU A 434 14.60 7.61 -50.97
C GLU A 434 15.79 6.72 -50.56
N LEU A 435 17.04 7.21 -50.60
CA LEU A 435 18.23 6.38 -50.39
C LEU A 435 18.45 6.02 -48.91
N ILE A 436 18.33 6.98 -47.99
CA ILE A 436 18.36 6.77 -46.55
C ILE A 436 17.26 5.79 -46.14
N LYS A 437 16.04 5.98 -46.65
CA LYS A 437 14.90 5.08 -46.40
C LYS A 437 15.21 3.66 -46.88
N THR A 438 15.82 3.52 -48.06
CA THR A 438 16.22 2.22 -48.61
C THR A 438 17.31 1.55 -47.75
N LEU A 439 18.34 2.28 -47.35
CA LEU A 439 19.42 1.78 -46.50
C LEU A 439 18.91 1.39 -45.10
N SER A 440 18.04 2.22 -44.51
CA SER A 440 17.40 1.93 -43.23
C SER A 440 16.56 0.67 -43.28
N ALA A 441 15.73 0.51 -44.32
CA ALA A 441 14.92 -0.70 -44.50
C ALA A 441 15.80 -1.94 -44.72
N TYR A 442 16.92 -1.80 -45.42
CA TYR A 442 17.89 -2.88 -45.61
C TYR A 442 18.49 -3.36 -44.30
N LEU A 443 18.95 -2.43 -43.46
CA LEU A 443 19.53 -2.73 -42.15
C LEU A 443 18.49 -3.35 -41.21
N GLN A 444 17.26 -2.83 -41.18
CA GLN A 444 16.17 -3.35 -40.34
C GLN A 444 15.69 -4.75 -40.72
N ASN A 445 15.83 -5.17 -41.98
CA ASN A 445 15.46 -6.51 -42.42
C ASN A 445 16.67 -7.46 -42.45
N ASN A 446 17.58 -7.32 -41.48
CA ASN A 446 18.78 -8.17 -41.36
C ASN A 446 19.60 -8.26 -42.65
N ARG A 447 19.66 -7.16 -43.42
CA ARG A 447 20.41 -7.10 -44.68
C ARG A 447 19.88 -8.06 -45.75
N ASN A 448 18.60 -8.45 -45.65
CA ASN A 448 17.90 -9.29 -46.60
C ASN A 448 17.25 -8.43 -47.70
N THR A 449 17.67 -8.62 -48.94
CA THR A 449 17.19 -7.84 -50.10
C THR A 449 15.71 -8.09 -50.42
N SER A 450 15.26 -9.35 -50.31
CA SER A 450 13.88 -9.75 -50.61
C SER A 450 12.90 -9.13 -49.62
N ASP A 451 13.21 -9.23 -48.32
CA ASP A 451 12.35 -8.68 -47.27
C ASP A 451 12.36 -7.15 -47.28
N THR A 452 13.50 -6.55 -47.65
CA THR A 452 13.61 -5.10 -47.82
C THR A 452 12.77 -4.58 -48.97
N ALA A 453 12.83 -5.22 -50.14
CA ALA A 453 12.03 -4.83 -51.29
C ALA A 453 10.52 -4.93 -50.98
N LYS A 454 10.11 -6.01 -50.29
CA LYS A 454 8.73 -6.16 -49.78
C LYS A 454 8.35 -5.06 -48.80
N LYS A 455 9.19 -4.77 -47.78
CA LYS A 455 8.91 -3.72 -46.79
C LYS A 455 8.78 -2.33 -47.41
N LEU A 456 9.53 -2.06 -48.48
CA LEU A 456 9.48 -0.81 -49.23
C LEU A 456 8.38 -0.77 -50.29
N ASN A 457 7.66 -1.87 -50.53
CA ASN A 457 6.71 -2.03 -51.64
C ASN A 457 7.31 -1.70 -53.02
N ILE A 458 8.56 -2.11 -53.27
CA ILE A 458 9.26 -1.91 -54.54
C ILE A 458 9.70 -3.24 -55.16
N HIS A 459 9.91 -3.25 -56.47
CA HIS A 459 10.51 -4.40 -57.15
C HIS A 459 11.99 -4.57 -56.75
N GLN A 460 12.50 -5.80 -56.74
CA GLN A 460 13.90 -6.08 -56.41
C GLN A 460 14.88 -5.31 -57.30
N SER A 461 14.57 -5.14 -58.59
CA SER A 461 15.38 -4.34 -59.51
C SER A 461 15.50 -2.88 -59.07
N THR A 462 14.41 -2.29 -58.59
CA THR A 462 14.41 -0.92 -58.06
C THR A 462 15.23 -0.82 -56.78
N PHE A 463 15.14 -1.84 -55.90
CA PHE A 463 16.00 -1.94 -54.73
C PHE A 463 17.48 -1.98 -55.14
N PHE A 464 17.89 -2.87 -56.05
CA PHE A 464 19.29 -2.97 -56.50
C PHE A 464 19.79 -1.67 -57.16
N TYR A 465 18.94 -1.00 -57.95
CA TYR A 465 19.27 0.31 -58.51
C TYR A 465 19.60 1.33 -57.41
N ARG A 466 18.73 1.46 -56.39
CA ARG A 466 18.95 2.36 -55.25
C ARG A 466 20.17 1.95 -54.44
N PHE A 467 20.36 0.64 -54.23
CA PHE A 467 21.48 0.08 -53.47
C PHE A 467 22.83 0.35 -54.14
N HIS A 468 22.96 0.09 -55.44
CA HIS A 468 24.17 0.43 -56.21
C HIS A 468 24.39 1.94 -56.32
N LYS A 469 23.32 2.74 -56.38
CA LYS A 469 23.43 4.19 -56.31
C LYS A 469 24.03 4.64 -54.98
N ILE A 470 23.64 4.02 -53.86
CA ILE A 470 24.25 4.27 -52.54
C ILE A 470 25.74 3.91 -52.55
N GLU A 471 26.11 2.71 -53.01
CA GLU A 471 27.51 2.29 -53.10
C GLU A 471 28.36 3.27 -53.93
N LYS A 472 27.84 3.71 -55.07
CA LYS A 472 28.51 4.66 -55.96
C LYS A 472 28.67 6.05 -55.33
N ILE A 473 27.64 6.57 -54.66
CA ILE A 473 27.67 7.90 -54.00
C ILE A 473 28.66 7.91 -52.83
N LEU A 474 28.68 6.82 -52.08
CA LEU A 474 29.52 6.67 -50.89
C LEU A 474 30.94 6.19 -51.22
N ASN A 475 31.15 5.65 -52.43
CA ASN A 475 32.40 5.02 -52.85
C ASN A 475 32.85 3.92 -51.88
N ILE A 476 31.91 3.07 -51.45
CA ILE A 476 32.14 1.94 -50.55
C ILE A 476 31.43 0.69 -51.07
N SER A 477 31.86 -0.47 -50.60
CA SER A 477 31.07 -1.70 -50.68
C SER A 477 30.22 -1.84 -49.42
N LEU A 478 28.92 -2.08 -49.59
CA LEU A 478 27.98 -2.31 -48.49
C LEU A 478 28.04 -3.75 -47.92
N ASN A 479 29.12 -4.50 -48.19
CA ASN A 479 29.36 -5.83 -47.61
C ASN A 479 30.15 -5.79 -46.28
N ASN A 480 30.65 -4.63 -45.87
CA ASN A 480 31.42 -4.48 -44.63
C ASN A 480 30.48 -4.40 -43.41
N SER A 481 30.37 -5.52 -42.67
CA SER A 481 29.52 -5.62 -41.48
C SER A 481 29.81 -4.55 -40.42
N SER A 482 31.09 -4.23 -40.16
CA SER A 482 31.48 -3.22 -39.17
C SER A 482 31.04 -1.81 -39.57
N LEU A 483 31.15 -1.47 -40.85
CA LEU A 483 30.69 -0.19 -41.37
C LEU A 483 29.15 -0.09 -41.33
N LEU A 484 28.45 -1.16 -41.70
CA LEU A 484 26.99 -1.21 -41.62
C LEU A 484 26.48 -1.04 -40.19
N SER A 485 27.15 -1.60 -39.17
CA SER A 485 26.79 -1.37 -37.77
C SER A 485 26.94 0.10 -37.36
N LYS A 486 27.97 0.80 -37.85
CA LYS A 486 28.12 2.25 -37.62
C LYS A 486 27.02 3.05 -38.32
N PHE A 487 26.59 2.62 -39.50
CA PHE A 487 25.48 3.22 -40.23
C PHE A 487 24.15 3.02 -39.51
N GLU A 488 23.89 1.81 -39.02
CA GLU A 488 22.70 1.51 -38.23
C GLU A 488 22.62 2.38 -36.97
N LEU A 489 23.73 2.52 -36.24
CA LEU A 489 23.82 3.41 -35.08
C LEU A 489 23.55 4.87 -35.49
N SER A 490 24.14 5.33 -36.58
CA SER A 490 23.95 6.69 -37.11
C SER A 490 22.49 6.99 -37.45
N LEU A 491 21.79 6.01 -38.05
CA LEU A 491 20.36 6.12 -38.37
C LEU A 491 19.50 6.13 -37.10
N LYS A 492 19.82 5.31 -36.09
CA LYS A 492 19.15 5.34 -34.78
C LYS A 492 19.34 6.70 -34.09
N ILE A 493 20.53 7.30 -34.18
CA ILE A 493 20.79 8.65 -33.66
C ILE A 493 19.91 9.70 -34.37
N LEU A 494 19.87 9.68 -35.71
CA LEU A 494 19.02 10.59 -36.49
C LEU A 494 17.55 10.48 -36.06
N HIS A 495 17.02 9.26 -35.99
CA HIS A 495 15.65 9.00 -35.56
C HIS A 495 15.36 9.51 -34.14
N TYR A 496 16.32 9.36 -33.22
CA TYR A 496 16.20 9.87 -31.85
C TYR A 496 16.18 11.40 -31.78
N GLN A 497 16.88 12.09 -32.69
CA GLN A 497 16.99 13.55 -32.74
C GLN A 497 15.83 14.23 -33.46
N GLU A 498 15.26 13.60 -34.50
CA GLU A 498 14.06 14.12 -35.19
C GLU A 498 12.89 14.33 -34.20
N ASN A 499 12.83 13.50 -33.17
CA ASN A 499 11.84 13.58 -32.09
C ASN A 499 12.24 14.50 -30.91
N ASP A 500 13.29 15.32 -31.04
CA ASP A 500 13.59 16.40 -30.06
C ASP A 500 12.87 17.73 -30.40
N TYR A 501 12.26 17.84 -31.59
CA TYR A 501 11.61 19.06 -32.10
C TYR A 501 10.07 19.05 -31.98
N ILE A 502 9.50 18.13 -31.21
CA ILE A 502 8.08 18.04 -30.83
C ILE A 502 8.01 18.15 -29.31
#